data_AF-A0A2V7RR74-F1
#
_entry.id   AF-A0A2V7RR74-F1
#
_cell.length_a   1.000
_cell.length_b   1.000
_cell.length_c   1.000
_cell.angle_alpha   90.00
_cell.angle_beta   90.00
_cell.angle_gamma   90.00
#
_symmetry.space_group_name_H-M   'P 1'
#
loop_
_entity.id
_entity.type
_entity.pdbx_description
1 polymer ?
#
loop_
_entity_poly.entity_id
_entity_poly.type
_entity_poly.pdbx_seq_one_letter_code
_entity_poly.pdbx_strand_id
1 'polypeptide(L)' 'MRIRAVLVIALSASAARAQQPVSDNAQRYTKTTVMIAMRDGVRLNTDIYAPKDQQGPLPVIFERTPYGIDGRAAVL' A
#
# COMPACT_ATOMS: atom_id res chain seq x y z
N MET A 1 -26.00 -5.18 -38.17
CA MET A 1 -25.98 -6.00 -36.94
C MET A 1 -24.58 -6.35 -36.45
N ARG A 2 -23.63 -6.69 -37.34
CA ARG A 2 -22.24 -7.03 -36.98
C ARG A 2 -21.42 -5.88 -36.34
N ILE A 3 -21.59 -4.64 -36.80
CA ILE A 3 -20.83 -3.47 -36.31
C ILE A 3 -21.23 -3.09 -34.87
N ARG A 4 -22.51 -3.21 -34.50
CA ARG A 4 -22.98 -2.95 -33.13
C ARG A 4 -22.42 -3.95 -32.13
N ALA A 5 -22.30 -5.22 -32.52
CA ALA A 5 -21.69 -6.26 -31.69
C ALA A 5 -20.20 -5.98 -31.44
N VAL A 6 -19.47 -5.54 -32.48
CA VAL A 6 -18.05 -5.16 -32.36
C VAL A 6 -17.88 -3.94 -31.45
N LEU A 7 -18.75 -2.94 -31.56
CA LEU A 7 -18.72 -1.75 -30.70
C LEU A 7 -18.95 -2.09 -29.22
N VAL A 8 -19.91 -2.99 -28.93
CA VAL A 8 -20.20 -3.43 -27.56
C VAL A 8 -19.05 -4.24 -26.96
N ILE A 9 -18.41 -5.11 -27.75
CA ILE A 9 -17.24 -5.88 -27.29
C ILE A 9 -16.05 -4.95 -27.01
N ALA A 10 -15.82 -3.96 -27.87
CA ALA A 10 -14.76 -2.98 -27.67
C ALA A 10 -14.99 -2.09 -26.42
N LEU A 11 -16.25 -1.73 -26.14
CA LEU A 11 -16.60 -0.94 -24.95
C LEU A 11 -16.43 -1.75 -23.65
N SER A 12 -16.77 -3.04 -23.66
CA SER A 12 -16.58 -3.94 -22.52
C SER A 12 -15.11 -4.22 -22.20
N ALA A 13 -14.24 -4.28 -23.22
CA ALA A 13 -12.81 -4.50 -23.03
C ALA A 13 -12.11 -3.32 -22.31
N SER A 14 -12.57 -2.08 -22.52
CA SER A 14 -12.04 -0.90 -21.81
C SER A 14 -12.43 -0.89 -20.33
N ALA A 15 -13.63 -1.35 -19.98
CA ALA A 15 -14.07 -1.41 -18.58
C ALA A 15 -13.23 -2.39 -17.74
N ALA A 16 -12.76 -3.49 -18.34
CA ALA A 16 -11.96 -4.50 -17.65
C ALA A 16 -10.53 -4.04 -17.31
N ARG A 17 -10.00 -3.00 -17.98
CA ARG A 17 -8.64 -2.48 -17.69
C ARG A 17 -8.62 -1.46 -16.53
N ALA A 18 -9.76 -1.14 -15.93
CA ALA A 18 -9.86 -0.19 -14.83
C ALA A 18 -9.59 -0.81 -13.45
N GLN A 19 -9.75 -2.13 -13.29
CA GLN A 19 -9.34 -2.82 -12.07
C GLN A 19 -7.83 -3.11 -12.10
N GLN A 20 -7.03 -2.14 -11.66
CA GLN A 20 -5.68 -2.46 -11.21
C GLN A 20 -5.79 -3.31 -9.94
N PRO A 21 -5.15 -4.48 -9.87
CA PRO A 21 -5.12 -5.25 -8.62
C PRO A 21 -4.49 -4.37 -7.54
N VAL A 22 -5.18 -4.23 -6.41
CA VAL A 22 -4.63 -3.57 -5.21
C VAL A 22 -3.29 -4.25 -4.92
N SER A 23 -2.22 -3.46 -4.84
CA SER A 23 -0.90 -4.02 -4.57
C SER A 23 -0.94 -4.71 -3.21
N ASP A 24 -0.65 -6.01 -3.17
CA ASP A 24 -0.53 -6.72 -1.91
C ASP A 24 0.82 -6.33 -1.28
N ASN A 25 0.86 -5.20 -0.58
CA ASN A 25 2.05 -4.74 0.13
C ASN A 25 2.54 -5.74 1.16
N ALA A 26 1.69 -6.63 1.66
CA ALA A 26 2.12 -7.72 2.55
C ALA A 26 3.04 -8.70 1.83
N GLN A 27 2.99 -8.79 0.50
CA GLN A 27 3.93 -9.57 -0.29
C GLN A 27 5.31 -8.91 -0.35
N ARG A 28 5.38 -7.57 -0.45
CA ARG A 28 6.62 -6.81 -0.73
C ARG A 28 7.35 -6.33 0.53
N TYR A 29 6.62 -6.08 1.61
CA TYR A 29 7.16 -5.50 2.84
C TYR A 29 6.89 -6.40 4.05
N THR A 30 7.80 -6.35 5.02
CA THR A 30 7.58 -6.85 6.38
C THR A 30 7.10 -5.69 7.25
N LYS A 31 5.91 -5.84 7.84
CA LYS A 31 5.35 -4.88 8.80
C LYS A 31 5.79 -5.26 10.22
N THR A 32 6.34 -4.29 10.95
CA THR A 32 6.63 -4.42 12.38
C THR A 32 5.93 -3.30 13.14
N THR A 33 5.11 -3.65 14.13
CA THR A 33 4.41 -2.68 14.99
C THR A 33 5.10 -2.62 16.34
N VAL A 34 5.53 -1.42 16.74
CA VAL A 34 6.24 -1.17 18.00
C VAL A 34 5.72 0.07 18.71
N MET A 35 5.80 0.04 20.05
CA MET A 35 5.48 1.16 20.92
C MET A 35 6.78 1.86 21.36
N ILE A 36 7.19 2.88 20.60
CA ILE A 36 8.46 3.60 20.80
C ILE A 36 8.32 4.55 21.99
N ALA A 37 9.20 4.46 22.97
CA ALA A 37 9.23 5.33 24.14
C ALA A 37 9.84 6.70 23.79
N MET A 38 9.16 7.77 24.21
CA MET A 38 9.60 9.15 24.05
C MET A 38 10.33 9.66 25.29
N ARG A 39 10.89 10.87 25.22
CA ARG A 39 11.64 11.50 26.32
C ARG A 39 10.81 11.72 27.60
N ASP A 40 9.50 11.84 27.45
CA ASP A 40 8.53 12.09 28.52
C ASP A 40 7.91 10.79 29.07
N GLY A 41 8.36 9.63 28.61
CA GLY A 41 7.84 8.32 29.00
C GLY A 41 6.56 7.89 28.25
N VAL A 42 5.97 8.75 27.42
CA VAL A 42 4.84 8.36 26.56
C VAL A 42 5.33 7.40 25.48
N ARG A 43 4.49 6.45 25.07
CA ARG A 43 4.81 5.48 24.01
C ARG A 43 3.96 5.74 22.78
N LEU A 44 4.59 5.87 21.62
CA LEU A 44 3.90 6.09 20.34
C LEU A 44 3.75 4.80 19.55
N ASN A 45 2.53 4.53 19.09
CA ASN A 45 2.27 3.45 18.13
C ASN A 45 2.96 3.76 16.79
N THR A 46 3.84 2.86 16.36
CA THR A 46 4.65 3.05 15.14
C THR A 46 4.65 1.78 14.32
N ASP A 47 4.25 1.90 13.05
CA ASP A 47 4.37 0.84 12.06
C ASP A 47 5.62 1.08 11.19
N ILE A 48 6.47 0.07 11.09
CA ILE A 48 7.69 0.08 10.28
C ILE A 48 7.50 -0.91 9.13
N TYR A 49 7.71 -0.44 7.89
CA TYR A 49 7.63 -1.25 6.67
C TYR A 49 9.03 -1.37 6.06
N ALA A 50 9.60 -2.57 6.09
CA ALA A 50 10.90 -2.87 5.50
C ALA A 50 10.73 -3.77 4.26
N PRO A 51 11.35 -3.48 3.11
CA PRO A 51 11.28 -4.38 1.96
C PRO A 51 11.91 -5.73 2.29
N LYS A 52 11.28 -6.83 1.86
CA LYS A 52 11.76 -8.19 2.20
C LYS A 52 13.09 -8.54 1.56
N ASP A 53 13.30 -8.15 0.30
CA ASP A 53 14.46 -8.58 -0.51
C ASP A 53 15.53 -7.47 -0.66
N GLN A 54 15.71 -6.64 0.38
CA GLN A 54 16.66 -5.53 0.32
C GLN A 54 18.12 -5.98 0.51
N GLN A 55 19.00 -5.53 -0.40
CA GLN A 55 20.45 -5.74 -0.33
C GLN A 55 21.14 -4.44 0.08
N GLY A 56 21.77 -4.44 1.27
CA GLY A 56 22.46 -3.26 1.79
C GLY A 56 21.56 -2.30 2.59
N PRO A 57 22.10 -1.15 3.05
CA PRO A 57 21.37 -0.16 3.83
C PRO A 57 20.43 0.70 2.97
N LEU A 58 19.25 1.04 3.51
CA LEU A 58 18.26 1.89 2.86
C LEU A 58 18.01 3.19 3.65
N PRO A 59 17.61 4.29 2.99
CA PRO A 59 17.12 5.47 3.68
C PRO A 59 15.77 5.20 4.35
N VAL A 60 15.47 5.97 5.40
CA VAL A 60 14.17 5.92 6.10
C VAL A 60 13.33 7.12 5.68
N ILE A 61 12.11 6.84 5.22
CA ILE A 61 11.06 7.85 5.06
C ILE A 61 10.18 7.80 6.31
N PHE A 62 9.96 8.95 6.92
CA PHE A 62 9.27 9.04 8.21
C PHE A 62 8.06 9.97 8.11
N GLU A 63 6.91 9.47 8.52
CA GLU A 63 5.66 10.22 8.59
C GLU A 63 5.07 10.12 10.00
N ARG A 64 4.50 11.23 10.48
CA ARG A 64 3.69 11.25 11.70
C ARG A 64 2.33 11.82 11.39
N THR A 65 1.30 11.22 11.97
CA THR A 65 -0.08 11.58 11.67
C THR A 65 -0.95 11.43 12.92
N PRO A 66 -1.88 12.38 13.18
CA PRO A 66 -2.81 12.28 14.30
C PRO A 66 -4.05 11.41 13.99
N TYR A 67 -4.18 10.90 12.76
CA TYR A 67 -5.43 10.31 12.26
C TYR A 67 -5.46 8.77 12.32
N GLY A 68 -4.71 8.15 13.23
CA GLY A 68 -4.52 6.70 13.25
C GLY A 68 -3.66 6.21 12.07
N ILE A 69 -3.10 5.01 12.20
CA ILE A 69 -2.21 4.41 11.19
C ILE A 69 -2.65 3.02 10.71
N ASP A 70 -3.76 2.51 11.22
CA ASP A 70 -4.33 1.23 10.80
C ASP A 70 -4.72 1.27 9.32
N GLY A 71 -4.37 0.23 8.57
CA GLY A 71 -4.69 0.11 7.14
C GLY A 71 -3.82 0.93 6.18
N ARG A 72 -2.87 1.75 6.65
CA ARG A 72 -1.97 2.53 5.76
C ARG A 72 -1.15 1.68 4.80
N ALA A 73 -0.83 0.45 5.18
CA ALA A 73 -0.12 -0.52 4.32
C ALA A 73 -0.86 -0.82 3.01
N ALA A 74 -2.19 -0.68 2.95
CA ALA A 74 -2.97 -0.95 1.74
C ALA A 74 -2.91 0.20 0.71
N VAL A 75 -2.40 1.38 1.09
CA VAL A 75 -2.42 2.61 0.28
C VAL A 75 -1.05 2.95 -0.32
N LEU A 76 0.03 2.31 0.18
CA LEU A 76 1.40 2.43 -0.37
C LEU A 76 1.58 1.58 -1.64
#